data_AF-A0A7Y0SJ02-F1
#
_entry.id   AF-A0A7Y0SJ02-F1
#
_cell.length_a   1.000
_cell.length_b   1.000
_cell.length_c   1.000
_cell.angle_alpha   90.00
_cell.angle_beta   90.00
_cell.angle_gamma   90.00
#
_symmetry.space_group_name_H-M   'P 1'
#
loop_
_entity.id
_entity.type
_entity.pdbx_description
1 polymer ?
#
loop_
_entity_poly.entity_id
_entity_poly.type
_entity_poly.pdbx_seq_one_letter_code
_entity_poly.pdbx_strand_id
1 'polypeptide(L)'
;MSNIDIDRLLNPISDESPVGNDARYEFCYEMMEAEVKKFGSLFGETVDWNVVKTNAMEVLEHHSKDLKALCYLVRALAEESGLKGFDQGLK
;
A
#
# COMPACT_ATOMS: atom_id res chain seq x y z
N MET A 1 0.17 -17.51 5.08
CA MET A 1 1.20 -16.59 4.54
C MET A 1 0.59 -15.93 3.33
N SER A 2 0.42 -14.61 3.37
CA SER A 2 -0.09 -13.83 2.25
C SER A 2 1.00 -13.75 1.19
N ASN A 3 0.77 -14.31 0.00
CA ASN A 3 1.62 -14.06 -1.16
C ASN A 3 1.01 -12.88 -1.90
N ILE A 4 1.77 -11.80 -2.08
CA ILE A 4 1.36 -10.70 -2.97
C ILE A 4 1.48 -11.18 -4.42
N ASP A 5 0.46 -10.88 -5.22
CA ASP A 5 0.48 -11.05 -6.66
C ASP A 5 1.18 -9.83 -7.30
N ILE A 6 2.50 -9.93 -7.45
CA ILE A 6 3.34 -8.84 -7.97
C ILE A 6 2.97 -8.52 -9.42
N ASP A 7 2.66 -9.53 -10.23
CA ASP A 7 2.28 -9.35 -11.63
C ASP A 7 1.03 -8.47 -11.74
N ARG A 8 0.06 -8.68 -10.84
CA ARG A 8 -1.13 -7.82 -10.76
C ARG A 8 -0.80 -6.37 -10.41
N LEU A 9 0.13 -6.13 -9.48
CA LEU A 9 0.56 -4.77 -9.12
C LEU A 9 1.33 -4.07 -10.25
N LEU A 10 2.03 -4.82 -11.10
CA LEU A 10 2.82 -4.28 -12.21
C LEU A 10 2.01 -4.05 -13.50
N ASN A 11 0.81 -4.63 -13.61
CA ASN A 11 -0.05 -4.40 -14.76
C ASN A 11 -0.36 -2.91 -14.94
N PRO A 12 -0.37 -2.39 -16.18
CA PRO A 12 -0.79 -1.01 -16.46
C PRO A 12 -2.17 -0.72 -15.87
N ILE A 13 -2.37 0.50 -15.33
CA ILE A 13 -3.70 0.95 -14.87
C ILE A 13 -4.67 1.05 -16.06
N SER A 14 -4.23 1.68 -17.15
CA SER A 14 -4.93 1.66 -18.45
C SER A 14 -3.93 1.80 -19.61
N ASP A 15 -4.40 1.59 -20.84
CA ASP A 15 -3.58 1.78 -22.04
C ASP A 15 -3.18 3.26 -22.24
N GLU A 16 -4.07 4.19 -21.91
CA GLU A 16 -3.87 5.64 -22.06
C GLU A 16 -3.04 6.23 -20.93
N SER A 17 -3.13 5.68 -19.72
CA SER A 17 -2.30 6.06 -18.58
C SER A 17 -1.81 4.82 -17.82
N PRO A 18 -0.70 4.21 -18.25
CA PRO A 18 -0.16 2.99 -17.62
C PRO A 18 0.17 3.15 -16.13
N VAL A 19 0.50 4.37 -15.71
CA VAL A 19 0.82 4.69 -14.31
C VAL A 19 -0.37 5.28 -13.54
N GLY A 20 -1.53 5.44 -14.18
CA GLY A 20 -2.71 6.04 -13.58
C GLY A 20 -2.60 7.56 -13.39
N ASN A 21 -3.33 8.09 -12.42
CA ASN A 21 -3.36 9.52 -12.09
C ASN A 21 -2.92 9.72 -10.63
N ASP A 22 -2.95 10.96 -10.17
CA ASP A 22 -2.68 11.28 -8.77
C ASP A 22 -3.78 10.71 -7.85
N ALA A 23 -3.41 9.74 -7.01
CA ALA A 23 -4.34 9.04 -6.12
C ALA A 23 -4.66 9.81 -4.82
N ARG A 24 -4.10 11.00 -4.57
CA ARG A 24 -4.28 11.73 -3.29
C ARG A 24 -5.73 12.07 -2.94
N TYR A 25 -6.62 12.05 -3.93
CA TYR A 25 -8.06 12.30 -3.76
C TYR A 25 -8.89 11.02 -3.69
N GLU A 26 -8.26 9.85 -3.79
CA GLU A 26 -8.92 8.56 -3.72
C GLU A 26 -9.13 8.16 -2.27
N PHE A 27 -10.30 7.60 -1.96
CA PHE A 27 -10.64 7.21 -0.60
C PHE A 27 -9.65 6.17 -0.03
N CYS A 28 -9.19 5.22 -0.86
CA CYS A 28 -8.18 4.24 -0.45
C CYS A 28 -6.86 4.90 -0.03
N TYR A 29 -6.42 5.94 -0.75
CA TYR A 29 -5.21 6.68 -0.41
C TYR A 29 -5.35 7.38 0.95
N GLU A 30 -6.49 8.04 1.19
CA GLU A 30 -6.79 8.69 2.48
C GLU A 30 -6.79 7.67 3.63
N MET A 31 -7.38 6.50 3.41
CA MET A 31 -7.48 5.44 4.42
C MET A 31 -6.10 4.87 4.81
N MET A 32 -5.23 4.58 3.84
CA MET A 32 -3.87 4.10 4.18
C MET A 32 -3.05 5.18 4.90
N GLU A 33 -3.20 6.46 4.53
CA GLU A 33 -2.50 7.55 5.22
C GLU A 33 -3.02 7.77 6.64
N ALA A 34 -4.33 7.70 6.86
CA ALA A 34 -4.93 7.86 8.17
C ALA A 34 -4.40 6.81 9.15
N GLU A 35 -4.27 5.56 8.72
CA GLU A 35 -3.68 4.51 9.53
C GLU A 35 -2.21 4.77 9.85
N VAL A 36 -1.37 5.08 8.84
CA VAL A 36 0.06 5.32 9.07
C VAL A 36 0.29 6.54 9.98
N LYS A 37 -0.57 7.56 9.94
CA LYS A 37 -0.50 8.73 10.84
C LYS A 37 -0.62 8.35 12.32
N LYS A 38 -1.27 7.22 12.66
CA LYS A 38 -1.36 6.72 14.04
C LYS A 38 0.01 6.32 14.61
N PHE A 39 1.00 6.02 13.77
CA PHE A 39 2.36 5.69 14.21
C PHE A 39 3.01 6.81 15.05
N GLY A 40 2.59 8.06 14.84
CA GLY A 40 3.02 9.23 15.63
C GLY A 40 2.00 9.69 16.68
N SER A 41 0.96 8.90 16.97
CA SER A 41 -0.13 9.32 17.86
C SER A 41 0.35 9.46 19.30
N LEU A 42 0.09 10.63 19.89
CA LEU A 42 0.32 10.91 21.32
C LEU A 42 -0.71 10.21 22.22
N PHE A 43 -1.79 9.67 21.62
CA PHE A 43 -2.93 9.09 22.34
C PHE A 43 -2.89 7.56 22.37
N GLY A 44 -1.78 6.94 21.97
CA GLY A 44 -1.58 5.49 22.07
C GLY A 44 -2.36 4.68 21.04
N GLU A 45 -2.78 5.30 19.93
CA GLU A 45 -3.38 4.58 18.81
C GLU A 45 -2.37 3.63 18.17
N THR A 46 -2.87 2.50 17.67
CA THR A 46 -2.06 1.53 16.94
C THR A 46 -2.48 1.51 15.48
N VAL A 47 -1.50 1.31 14.60
CA VAL A 47 -1.72 1.22 13.15
C VAL A 47 -2.36 -0.13 12.83
N ASP A 48 -3.46 -0.14 12.07
CA ASP A 48 -3.96 -1.36 11.45
C ASP A 48 -3.25 -1.58 10.10
N TRP A 49 -2.20 -2.41 10.14
CA TRP A 49 -1.42 -2.72 8.94
C TRP A 49 -2.20 -3.49 7.87
N ASN A 50 -3.28 -4.19 8.22
CA ASN A 50 -4.11 -4.84 7.23
C ASN A 50 -4.94 -3.83 6.43
N VAL A 51 -5.42 -2.76 7.08
CA VAL A 51 -6.05 -1.62 6.40
C VAL A 51 -5.05 -0.92 5.49
N VAL A 52 -3.81 -0.68 5.95
CA VAL A 52 -2.74 -0.08 5.12
C VAL A 52 -2.47 -0.94 3.88
N LYS A 53 -2.24 -2.25 4.07
CA LYS A 53 -1.98 -3.21 2.98
C LYS A 53 -3.10 -3.19 1.94
N THR A 54 -4.35 -3.36 2.38
CA THR A 54 -5.52 -3.47 1.50
C THR A 54 -5.69 -2.21 0.64
N ASN A 55 -5.59 -1.03 1.27
CA ASN A 55 -5.77 0.22 0.55
C ASN A 55 -4.57 0.61 -0.33
N ALA A 56 -3.35 0.26 0.08
CA ALA A 56 -2.18 0.46 -0.77
C ALA A 56 -2.24 -0.42 -2.03
N MET A 57 -2.72 -1.66 -1.92
CA MET A 57 -2.97 -2.50 -3.09
C MET A 57 -4.05 -1.91 -4.01
N GLU A 58 -5.17 -1.42 -3.45
CA GLU A 58 -6.21 -0.74 -4.23
C GLU A 58 -5.63 0.44 -5.04
N VAL A 59 -4.82 1.31 -4.40
CA VAL A 59 -4.14 2.42 -5.08
C VAL A 59 -3.29 1.90 -6.25
N LEU A 60 -2.42 0.92 -5.98
CA LEU A 60 -1.46 0.40 -6.96
C LEU A 60 -2.12 -0.37 -8.11
N GLU A 61 -3.24 -1.03 -7.87
CA GLU A 61 -3.96 -1.83 -8.86
C GLU A 61 -4.90 -0.99 -9.72
N HIS A 62 -5.49 0.07 -9.17
CA HIS A 62 -6.65 0.73 -9.81
C HIS A 62 -6.50 2.23 -10.03
N HIS A 63 -5.60 2.92 -9.34
CA HIS A 63 -5.55 4.39 -9.37
C HIS A 63 -4.22 4.96 -9.83
N SER A 64 -3.11 4.47 -9.27
CA SER A 64 -1.79 5.08 -9.46
C SER A 64 -0.66 4.12 -9.13
N LYS A 65 0.41 4.13 -9.94
CA LYS A 65 1.69 3.52 -9.58
C LYS A 65 2.45 4.44 -8.62
N ASP A 66 1.86 4.65 -7.46
CA ASP A 66 2.32 5.61 -6.45
C ASP A 66 3.41 5.01 -5.56
N LEU A 67 4.55 5.73 -5.44
CA LEU A 67 5.70 5.27 -4.66
C LEU A 67 5.42 5.21 -3.16
N LYS A 68 4.58 6.10 -2.63
CA LYS A 68 4.26 6.13 -1.20
C LYS A 68 3.36 4.95 -0.84
N ALA A 69 2.35 4.66 -1.68
CA ALA A 69 1.53 3.46 -1.56
C ALA A 69 2.38 2.19 -1.60
N LEU A 70 3.35 2.09 -2.53
CA LEU A 70 4.32 1.00 -2.57
C LEU A 70 5.10 0.87 -1.26
N CYS A 71 5.71 1.95 -0.76
CA CYS A 71 6.46 1.93 0.49
C CYS A 71 5.59 1.49 1.69
N TYR A 72 4.33 1.92 1.74
CA TYR A 72 3.38 1.52 2.77
C TYR A 72 3.00 0.04 2.66
N LEU A 73 2.82 -0.48 1.44
CA LEU A 73 2.60 -1.91 1.20
C LEU A 73 3.78 -2.75 1.71
N VAL A 74 5.02 -2.38 1.35
CA VAL A 74 6.23 -3.07 1.84
C VAL A 74 6.31 -3.04 3.37
N ARG A 75 6.00 -1.90 3.98
CA ARG A 75 5.96 -1.78 5.44
C ARG A 75 4.89 -2.69 6.05
N ALA A 76 3.68 -2.70 5.51
CA ALA A 76 2.59 -3.53 6.03
C ALA A 76 2.92 -5.03 5.94
N LEU A 77 3.58 -5.47 4.87
CA LEU A 77 4.07 -6.85 4.76
C LEU A 77 5.15 -7.18 5.79
N ALA A 78 6.08 -6.25 6.01
CA ALA A 78 7.11 -6.42 7.03
C ALA A 78 6.50 -6.55 8.44
N GLU A 79 5.41 -5.84 8.72
CA GLU A 79 4.68 -5.93 9.99
C GLU A 79 3.88 -7.24 10.11
N GLU A 80 3.34 -7.75 8.99
CA GLU A 80 2.61 -9.02 8.96
C GLU A 80 3.52 -10.25 9.10
N SER A 81 4.71 -10.23 8.51
CA SER A 81 5.55 -11.43 8.34
C SER A 81 7.06 -11.20 8.54
N GLY A 82 7.45 -10.09 9.15
CA GLY A 82 8.86 -9.74 9.43
C GLY A 82 9.70 -9.63 8.16
N LEU A 83 10.94 -10.11 8.22
CA LEU A 83 11.87 -10.08 7.09
C LEU A 83 11.35 -10.79 5.84
N LYS A 84 10.52 -11.83 5.98
CA LYS A 84 9.93 -12.53 4.83
C LYS A 84 8.96 -11.62 4.07
N GLY A 85 8.14 -10.86 4.80
CA GLY A 85 7.22 -9.90 4.17
C GLY A 85 7.96 -8.72 3.53
N PHE A 86 9.04 -8.26 4.16
CA PHE A 86 9.91 -7.26 3.56
C PHE A 86 10.54 -7.73 2.24
N ASP A 87 11.09 -8.95 2.21
CA ASP A 87 11.63 -9.57 0.99
C ASP A 87 10.56 -9.76 -0.11
N GLN A 88 9.33 -10.09 0.26
CA GLN A 88 8.22 -10.16 -0.70
C GLN A 88 7.93 -8.80 -1.35
N GLY A 89 7.98 -7.71 -0.59
CA GLY A 89 7.67 -6.37 -1.09
C GLY A 89 8.77 -5.71 -1.92
N LEU A 90 10.01 -6.22 -1.88
CA LEU A 90 11.15 -5.70 -2.65
C LEU A 90 11.35 -6.36 -4.02
N LYS A 91 10.59 -7.41 -4.31
CA LYS A 91 10.62 -8.12 -5.60
C LYS A 91 9.73 -7.42 -6.61
#